data_AF-A0ABD5SWU8-F1
#
_entry.id   AF-A0ABD5SWU8-F1
#
_cell.length_a   1.000
_cell.length_b   1.000
_cell.length_c   1.000
_cell.angle_alpha   90.00
_cell.angle_beta   90.00
_cell.angle_gamma   90.00
#
_symmetry.space_group_name_H-M   'P 1'
#
loop_
_entity.id
_entity.type
_entity.pdbx_description
1 polymer ?
#
loop_
_entity_poly.entity_id
_entity_poly.type
_entity_poly.pdbx_seq_one_letter_code
_entity_poly.pdbx_strand_id
1 'polypeptide(L)'
;MTLVDLTRELVSIPSHRDEAAVGDFLEAWLRRETDADVRRDDVGNVIARTGTGDETLALVGHHDVVEPVESQVRSAEPGDGNGNEYVVEERDNRLYGRGTADMKGALAAALVAFRDADPAGELVFASFVGEEVGGVGARHAIEQGFSPDYAVVGEGSTNYSGPDVTDVAVAHKGRRGSTITARGTAAHASEVDAGE
;
A
#
# COMPACT_ATOMS: atom_id res chain seq x y z
N MET A 1 7.66 11.84 -17.86
CA MET A 1 6.36 11.51 -17.24
C MET A 1 6.15 12.42 -16.04
N THR A 2 4.98 13.07 -15.89
CA THR A 2 4.71 13.89 -14.69
C THR A 2 4.32 13.01 -13.49
N LEU A 3 4.33 13.57 -12.28
CA LEU A 3 3.86 12.85 -11.08
C LEU A 3 2.39 12.39 -11.23
N VAL A 4 1.54 13.23 -11.81
CA VAL A 4 0.12 12.90 -12.03
C VAL A 4 -0.02 11.78 -13.05
N ASP A 5 0.78 11.78 -14.12
CA ASP A 5 0.78 10.69 -15.11
C ASP A 5 1.23 9.35 -14.50
N LEU A 6 2.31 9.37 -13.70
CA LEU A 6 2.79 8.18 -13.00
C LEU A 6 1.74 7.65 -12.01
N THR A 7 1.09 8.55 -11.28
CA THR A 7 0.01 8.19 -10.36
C THR A 7 -1.15 7.55 -11.12
N ARG A 8 -1.57 8.14 -12.25
CA ARG A 8 -2.63 7.60 -13.10
C ARG A 8 -2.27 6.20 -13.60
N GLU A 9 -1.04 5.99 -14.06
CA GLU A 9 -0.58 4.69 -14.54
C GLU A 9 -0.62 3.63 -13.43
N LEU A 10 -0.08 3.92 -12.24
CA LEU A 10 -0.14 3.02 -11.09
C LEU A 10 -1.57 2.69 -10.68
N VAL A 11 -2.44 3.70 -10.62
CA VAL A 11 -3.85 3.56 -10.20
C VAL A 11 -4.64 2.75 -11.22
N SER A 12 -4.33 2.86 -12.52
CA SER A 12 -5.01 2.07 -13.56
C SER A 12 -4.72 0.57 -13.49
N ILE A 13 -3.62 0.15 -12.82
CA ILE A 13 -3.27 -1.26 -12.66
C ILE A 13 -4.01 -1.83 -11.44
N PRO A 14 -4.91 -2.83 -11.61
CA PRO A 14 -5.60 -3.45 -10.49
C PRO A 14 -4.64 -4.19 -9.54
N SER A 15 -4.83 -4.04 -8.23
CA SER A 15 -3.99 -4.68 -7.20
C SER A 15 -4.74 -5.06 -5.91
N HIS A 16 -6.07 -5.26 -5.99
CA HIS A 16 -6.89 -5.62 -4.83
C HIS A 16 -6.95 -7.12 -4.50
N ARG A 17 -6.43 -7.96 -5.41
CA ARG A 17 -6.43 -9.43 -5.30
C ARG A 17 -5.07 -10.03 -5.59
N ASP A 18 -4.34 -9.42 -6.52
CA ASP A 18 -3.01 -9.81 -6.95
C ASP A 18 -2.23 -8.52 -7.26
N GLU A 19 -1.16 -8.30 -6.52
CA GLU A 19 -0.29 -7.14 -6.60
C GLU A 19 0.77 -7.27 -7.70
N ALA A 20 0.87 -8.43 -8.34
CA ALA A 20 2.03 -8.77 -9.17
C ALA A 20 2.27 -7.79 -10.31
N ALA A 21 1.21 -7.34 -10.98
CA ALA A 21 1.30 -6.41 -12.10
C ALA A 21 1.81 -5.02 -11.69
N VAL A 22 1.41 -4.54 -10.49
CA VAL A 22 1.96 -3.29 -9.96
C VAL A 22 3.40 -3.48 -9.52
N GLY A 23 3.72 -4.62 -8.89
CA GLY A 23 5.10 -4.98 -8.55
C GLY A 23 6.03 -5.00 -9.77
N ASP A 24 5.59 -5.63 -10.88
CA ASP A 24 6.31 -5.65 -12.16
C ASP A 24 6.54 -4.23 -12.68
N PHE A 25 5.51 -3.39 -12.62
CA PHE A 25 5.60 -2.00 -13.04
C PHE A 25 6.61 -1.21 -12.22
N LEU A 26 6.56 -1.30 -10.89
CA LEU A 26 7.46 -0.61 -9.97
C LEU A 26 8.91 -1.04 -10.22
N GLU A 27 9.17 -2.34 -10.31
CA GLU A 27 10.49 -2.89 -10.57
C GLU A 27 11.05 -2.40 -11.92
N ALA A 28 10.23 -2.48 -12.98
CA ALA A 28 10.64 -2.02 -14.31
C ALA A 28 10.88 -0.50 -14.35
N TRP A 29 10.08 0.28 -13.62
CA TRP A 29 10.25 1.73 -13.51
C TRP A 29 11.57 2.06 -12.81
N LEU A 30 11.81 1.48 -11.63
CA LEU A 30 13.03 1.74 -10.84
C LEU A 30 14.31 1.38 -11.61
N ARG A 31 14.32 0.22 -12.26
CA ARG A 31 15.48 -0.23 -13.08
C ARG A 31 15.72 0.64 -14.32
N ARG A 32 14.67 1.29 -14.84
CA ARG A 32 14.78 2.15 -16.02
C ARG A 32 15.22 3.57 -15.67
N GLU A 33 14.72 4.08 -14.55
CA GLU A 33 14.86 5.49 -14.19
C GLU A 33 16.01 5.75 -13.21
N THR A 34 16.60 4.71 -12.62
CA THR A 34 17.67 4.82 -11.62
C THR A 34 18.77 3.77 -11.84
N ASP A 35 19.94 3.99 -11.24
CA ASP A 35 21.02 3.00 -11.15
C ASP A 35 21.00 2.20 -9.82
N ALA A 36 19.86 2.20 -9.12
CA ALA A 36 19.71 1.57 -7.81
C ALA A 36 19.79 0.04 -7.88
N ASP A 37 20.15 -0.59 -6.75
CA ASP A 37 19.99 -2.03 -6.57
C ASP A 37 18.51 -2.34 -6.30
N VAL A 38 17.81 -2.84 -7.32
CA VAL A 38 16.37 -3.15 -7.28
C VAL A 38 16.16 -4.65 -7.08
N ARG A 39 15.46 -5.00 -6.01
CA ARG A 39 15.08 -6.37 -5.67
C ARG A 39 13.57 -6.49 -5.50
N ARG A 40 13.02 -7.53 -6.13
CA ARG A 40 11.70 -8.06 -5.78
C ARG A 40 11.87 -9.33 -4.96
N ASP A 41 11.22 -9.41 -3.80
CA ASP A 41 11.36 -10.56 -2.90
C ASP A 41 10.31 -11.65 -3.14
N ASP A 42 10.42 -12.75 -2.38
CA ASP A 42 9.60 -13.96 -2.57
C ASP A 42 8.11 -13.73 -2.31
N VAL A 43 7.74 -12.68 -1.57
CA VAL A 43 6.34 -12.31 -1.32
C VAL A 43 5.85 -11.19 -2.25
N GLY A 44 6.73 -10.65 -3.09
CA GLY A 44 6.38 -9.64 -4.09
C GLY A 44 6.65 -8.20 -3.66
N ASN A 45 7.29 -7.95 -2.51
CA ASN A 45 7.72 -6.60 -2.14
C ASN A 45 8.74 -6.08 -3.15
N VAL A 46 8.70 -4.78 -3.43
CA VAL A 46 9.67 -4.10 -4.30
C VAL A 46 10.54 -3.19 -3.44
N ILE A 47 11.84 -3.45 -3.41
CA ILE A 47 12.81 -2.71 -2.61
C ILE A 47 13.95 -2.25 -3.50
N ALA A 48 14.25 -0.95 -3.50
CA ALA A 48 15.39 -0.39 -4.22
C ALA A 48 16.32 0.38 -3.28
N ARG A 49 17.64 0.23 -3.45
CA ARG A 49 18.65 0.89 -2.62
C ARG A 49 19.61 1.70 -3.46
N THR A 50 19.94 2.91 -2.99
CA THR A 50 20.95 3.79 -3.60
C THR A 50 21.70 4.55 -2.51
N GLY A 51 22.81 5.17 -2.89
CA GLY A 51 23.69 5.85 -1.95
C GLY A 51 24.53 4.89 -1.10
N THR A 52 25.40 5.46 -0.29
CA THR A 52 26.30 4.72 0.60
C THR A 52 26.47 5.51 1.88
N GLY A 53 26.42 4.86 3.03
CA GLY A 53 26.65 5.50 4.32
C GLY A 53 26.18 4.61 5.47
N ASP A 54 26.45 5.05 6.69
CA ASP A 54 26.08 4.31 7.91
C ASP A 54 24.64 4.58 8.36
N GLU A 55 24.03 5.67 7.90
CA GLU A 55 22.63 6.01 8.17
C GLU A 55 21.75 5.69 6.97
N THR A 56 20.64 4.98 7.21
CA THR A 56 19.66 4.59 6.20
C THR A 56 18.32 5.31 6.41
N LEU A 57 17.79 5.90 5.33
CA LEU A 57 16.42 6.40 5.26
C LEU A 57 15.58 5.55 4.30
N ALA A 58 14.43 5.06 4.74
CA ALA A 58 13.45 4.38 3.90
C ALA A 58 12.23 5.26 3.58
N LEU A 59 11.90 5.37 2.29
CA LEU A 59 10.60 5.82 1.81
C LEU A 59 9.71 4.58 1.67
N VAL A 60 8.68 4.48 2.52
CA VAL A 60 7.87 3.27 2.67
C VAL A 60 6.46 3.52 2.17
N GLY A 61 5.93 2.56 1.43
CA GLY A 61 4.51 2.47 1.12
C GLY A 61 4.05 1.06 0.81
N HIS A 62 2.85 0.95 0.27
CA HIS A 62 2.29 -0.32 -0.20
C HIS A 62 1.65 -0.14 -1.58
N HIS A 63 1.48 -1.25 -2.30
CA HIS A 63 0.95 -1.24 -3.67
C HIS A 63 -0.26 -2.14 -3.88
N ASP A 64 -0.69 -2.86 -2.84
CA ASP A 64 -2.05 -3.36 -2.72
C ASP A 64 -3.05 -2.22 -2.50
N VAL A 65 -4.32 -2.52 -2.73
CA VAL A 65 -5.43 -1.60 -2.46
C VAL A 65 -6.63 -2.42 -1.98
N VAL A 66 -7.52 -1.86 -1.16
CA VAL A 66 -8.78 -2.56 -0.87
C VAL A 66 -9.66 -2.79 -2.11
N GLU A 67 -10.60 -3.74 -1.99
CA GLU A 67 -11.55 -4.08 -3.06
C GLU A 67 -12.31 -2.81 -3.54
N PRO A 68 -12.34 -2.55 -4.86
CA PRO A 68 -13.13 -1.46 -5.42
C PRO A 68 -14.63 -1.76 -5.30
N VAL A 69 -15.44 -0.71 -5.21
CA VAL A 69 -16.89 -0.88 -5.41
C VAL A 69 -17.22 -1.01 -6.90
N GLU A 70 -18.40 -1.52 -7.24
CA GLU A 70 -18.80 -1.80 -8.62
C GLU A 70 -18.63 -0.59 -9.56
N SER A 71 -18.95 0.63 -9.10
CA SER A 71 -18.81 1.85 -9.91
C SER A 71 -17.36 2.27 -10.17
N GLN A 72 -16.38 1.64 -9.52
CA GLN A 72 -14.95 1.92 -9.69
C GLN A 72 -14.28 0.94 -10.65
N VAL A 73 -15.03 -0.01 -11.21
CA VAL A 73 -14.54 -1.00 -12.17
C VAL A 73 -15.43 -0.94 -13.40
N ARG A 74 -14.83 -1.02 -14.60
CA ARG A 74 -15.62 -1.11 -15.82
C ARG A 74 -16.34 -2.45 -15.87
N SER A 75 -17.64 -2.42 -16.14
CA SER A 75 -18.41 -3.63 -16.42
C SER A 75 -17.83 -4.33 -17.65
N ALA A 76 -17.62 -5.64 -17.56
CA ALA A 76 -17.19 -6.44 -18.70
C ALA A 76 -18.30 -6.44 -19.77
N GLU A 77 -18.05 -5.83 -20.93
CA GLU A 77 -18.90 -6.05 -22.09
C GLU A 77 -18.67 -7.47 -22.63
N PRO A 78 -19.68 -8.16 -23.18
CA PRO A 78 -19.49 -9.50 -23.73
C PRO A 78 -18.41 -9.51 -24.83
N GLY A 79 -17.28 -10.19 -24.55
CA GLY A 79 -16.14 -10.28 -25.47
C GLY A 79 -14.97 -9.35 -25.13
N ASP A 80 -15.14 -8.46 -24.15
CA ASP A 80 -14.05 -7.69 -23.57
C ASP A 80 -13.40 -8.50 -22.43
N GLY A 81 -12.14 -8.88 -22.59
CA GLY A 81 -11.36 -9.56 -21.54
C GLY A 81 -11.05 -8.65 -20.34
N ASN A 82 -11.46 -7.38 -20.38
CA ASN A 82 -11.08 -6.33 -19.43
C ASN A 82 -12.02 -6.19 -18.22
N GLY A 83 -12.71 -7.25 -17.81
CA GLY A 83 -13.73 -7.21 -16.73
C GLY A 83 -13.27 -6.81 -15.33
N ASN A 84 -12.09 -6.20 -15.17
CA ASN A 84 -11.53 -5.70 -13.91
C ASN A 84 -10.72 -4.39 -14.08
N GLU A 85 -10.85 -3.66 -15.19
CA GLU A 85 -10.15 -2.38 -15.36
C GLU A 85 -10.71 -1.32 -14.39
N TYR A 86 -9.84 -0.64 -13.66
CA TYR A 86 -10.24 0.42 -12.75
C TYR A 86 -10.67 1.67 -13.53
N VAL A 87 -11.73 2.31 -13.06
CA VAL A 87 -12.15 3.62 -13.53
C VAL A 87 -11.26 4.68 -12.89
N VAL A 88 -10.50 5.41 -13.71
CA VAL A 88 -9.63 6.50 -13.29
C VAL A 88 -10.05 7.78 -14.01
N GLU A 89 -10.43 8.80 -13.24
CA GLU A 89 -10.99 10.04 -13.77
C GLU A 89 -10.34 11.26 -13.12
N GLU A 90 -10.07 12.28 -13.93
CA GLU A 90 -9.66 13.58 -13.43
C GLU A 90 -10.85 14.54 -13.51
N ARG A 91 -11.25 15.09 -12.36
CA ARG A 91 -12.36 16.05 -12.26
C ARG A 91 -12.06 17.06 -11.16
N ASP A 92 -12.38 18.33 -11.39
CA ASP A 92 -12.24 19.38 -10.38
C ASP A 92 -10.83 19.42 -9.74
N ASN A 93 -9.77 19.28 -10.56
CA ASN A 93 -8.35 19.20 -10.16
C ASN A 93 -8.03 18.06 -9.15
N ARG A 94 -8.80 16.98 -9.20
CA ARG A 94 -8.59 15.78 -8.39
C ARG A 94 -8.56 14.55 -9.26
N LEU A 95 -7.67 13.62 -8.93
CA LEU A 95 -7.61 12.30 -9.54
C LEU A 95 -8.41 11.31 -8.69
N TYR A 96 -9.44 10.74 -9.29
CA TYR A 96 -10.31 9.73 -8.68
C TYR A 96 -9.98 8.36 -9.25
N GLY A 97 -9.90 7.37 -8.36
CA GLY A 97 -9.61 5.98 -8.70
C GLY A 97 -9.26 5.21 -7.43
N ARG A 98 -9.43 3.88 -7.44
CA ARG A 98 -9.04 3.06 -6.29
C ARG A 98 -7.53 3.13 -6.10
N GLY A 99 -7.11 3.62 -4.94
CA GLY A 99 -5.72 3.74 -4.55
C GLY A 99 -5.08 5.11 -4.79
N THR A 100 -5.81 6.11 -5.33
CA THR A 100 -5.23 7.44 -5.58
C THR A 100 -4.76 8.11 -4.28
N ALA A 101 -5.60 8.08 -3.25
CA ALA A 101 -5.28 8.61 -1.92
C ALA A 101 -4.47 7.62 -1.08
N ASP A 102 -4.77 6.32 -1.22
CA ASP A 102 -4.26 5.27 -0.35
C ASP A 102 -3.73 4.06 -1.14
N MET A 103 -2.43 4.00 -1.43
CA MET A 103 -1.49 5.12 -1.30
C MET A 103 -0.66 5.36 -2.57
N LYS A 104 -1.17 4.95 -3.74
CA LYS A 104 -0.43 4.99 -5.01
C LYS A 104 0.00 6.40 -5.45
N GLY A 105 -0.72 7.45 -5.04
CA GLY A 105 -0.27 8.83 -5.24
C GLY A 105 0.98 9.18 -4.44
N ALA A 106 1.01 8.82 -3.16
CA ALA A 106 2.20 8.97 -2.32
C ALA A 106 3.34 8.05 -2.77
N LEU A 107 3.02 6.84 -3.23
CA LEU A 107 3.98 5.90 -3.81
C LEU A 107 4.65 6.46 -5.07
N ALA A 108 3.88 7.07 -5.97
CA ALA A 108 4.40 7.77 -7.14
C ALA A 108 5.33 8.92 -6.75
N ALA A 109 4.99 9.68 -5.71
CA ALA A 109 5.82 10.76 -5.19
C ALA A 109 7.13 10.22 -4.60
N ALA A 110 7.07 9.09 -3.88
CA ALA A 110 8.24 8.42 -3.32
C ALA A 110 9.18 7.90 -4.42
N LEU A 111 8.65 7.34 -5.52
CA LEU A 111 9.45 6.94 -6.69
C LEU A 111 10.22 8.11 -7.31
N VAL A 112 9.53 9.23 -7.55
CA VAL A 112 10.14 10.43 -8.13
C VAL A 112 11.18 11.03 -7.17
N ALA A 113 10.86 11.11 -5.87
CA ALA A 113 11.79 11.59 -4.86
C ALA A 113 13.04 10.68 -4.76
N PHE A 114 12.87 9.36 -4.80
CA PHE A 114 13.98 8.41 -4.81
C PHE A 114 14.87 8.57 -6.04
N ARG A 115 14.28 8.75 -7.23
CA ARG A 115 15.01 8.96 -8.49
C ARG A 115 15.83 10.26 -8.46
N ASP A 116 15.24 11.35 -7.97
CA ASP A 116 15.82 12.69 -8.05
C ASP A 116 16.75 13.01 -6.87
N ALA A 117 16.80 12.16 -5.84
CA ALA A 117 17.61 12.37 -4.66
C ALA A 117 19.11 12.14 -4.93
N ASP A 118 19.94 12.94 -4.25
CA ASP A 118 21.38 12.74 -4.11
C ASP A 118 21.68 12.55 -2.60
N PRO A 119 21.46 11.34 -2.06
CA PRO A 119 21.48 11.12 -0.61
C PRO A 119 22.92 11.11 -0.06
N ALA A 120 23.10 11.73 1.10
CA ALA A 120 24.38 11.71 1.82
C ALA A 120 24.66 10.37 2.56
N GLY A 121 23.65 9.49 2.62
CA GLY A 121 23.70 8.15 3.22
C GLY A 121 23.00 7.12 2.32
N GLU A 122 22.55 6.00 2.88
CA GLU A 122 21.75 5.03 2.14
C GLU A 122 20.29 5.51 2.07
N LEU A 123 19.74 5.55 0.86
CA LEU A 123 18.31 5.78 0.62
C LEU A 123 17.68 4.49 0.10
N VAL A 124 16.53 4.15 0.67
CA VAL A 124 15.78 2.96 0.31
C VAL A 124 14.37 3.34 -0.09
N PHE A 125 13.91 2.86 -1.24
CA PHE A 125 12.50 2.79 -1.56
C PHE A 125 11.99 1.40 -1.19
N ALA A 126 10.88 1.31 -0.47
CA ALA A 126 10.24 0.03 -0.14
C ALA A 126 8.73 0.12 -0.36
N SER A 127 8.22 -0.74 -1.23
CA SER A 127 6.79 -0.94 -1.43
C SER A 127 6.40 -2.36 -1.05
N PHE A 128 5.52 -2.49 -0.06
CA PHE A 128 5.11 -3.78 0.48
C PHE A 128 3.78 -4.27 -0.12
N VAL A 129 3.62 -5.59 -0.16
CA VAL A 129 2.34 -6.24 -0.47
C VAL A 129 1.50 -6.45 0.78
N GLY A 130 0.18 -6.56 0.60
CA GLY A 130 -0.77 -6.96 1.64
C GLY A 130 -0.70 -6.15 2.93
N GLU A 131 -0.55 -4.82 2.84
CA GLU A 131 -0.72 -3.92 3.97
C GLU A 131 -2.16 -4.05 4.51
N GLU A 132 -3.13 -3.96 3.61
CA GLU A 132 -4.56 -3.85 3.87
C GLU A 132 -5.16 -5.14 4.48
N VAL A 133 -4.43 -6.25 4.36
CA VAL A 133 -4.80 -7.58 4.87
C VAL A 133 -3.97 -8.03 6.07
N GLY A 134 -3.16 -7.13 6.64
CA GLY A 134 -2.46 -7.35 7.92
C GLY A 134 -0.94 -7.17 7.88
N GLY A 135 -0.40 -6.42 6.92
CA GLY A 135 1.01 -6.05 6.87
C GLY A 135 1.95 -7.22 6.54
N VAL A 136 1.52 -8.14 5.67
CA VAL A 136 2.26 -9.39 5.37
C VAL A 136 3.63 -9.09 4.75
N GLY A 137 3.68 -8.18 3.77
CA GLY A 137 4.92 -7.81 3.08
C GLY A 137 5.93 -7.13 4.00
N ALA A 138 5.49 -6.14 4.78
CA ALA A 138 6.34 -5.43 5.74
C ALA A 138 6.90 -6.38 6.81
N ARG A 139 6.06 -7.28 7.34
CA ARG A 139 6.49 -8.30 8.30
C ARG A 139 7.56 -9.22 7.71
N HIS A 140 7.35 -9.72 6.50
CA HIS A 140 8.34 -10.56 5.81
C HIS A 140 9.67 -9.82 5.65
N ALA A 141 9.65 -8.57 5.19
CA ALA A 141 10.86 -7.77 5.01
C ALA A 141 11.64 -7.60 6.32
N ILE A 142 10.94 -7.29 7.43
CA ILE A 142 11.54 -7.16 8.76
C ILE A 142 12.17 -8.49 9.21
N GLU A 143 11.47 -9.61 9.03
CA GLU A 143 11.98 -10.96 9.33
C GLU A 143 13.22 -11.32 8.49
N GLN A 144 13.37 -10.73 7.30
CA GLN A 144 14.56 -10.84 6.43
C GLN A 144 15.64 -9.78 6.72
N GLY A 145 15.48 -8.97 7.77
CA GLY A 145 16.48 -7.99 8.21
C GLY A 145 16.32 -6.59 7.65
N PHE A 146 15.17 -6.24 7.07
CA PHE A 146 14.84 -4.85 6.72
C PHE A 146 14.71 -4.00 8.00
N SER A 147 15.72 -3.17 8.28
CA SER A 147 15.83 -2.38 9.51
C SER A 147 16.53 -1.05 9.23
N PRO A 148 15.89 -0.10 8.51
CA PRO A 148 16.44 1.23 8.30
C PRO A 148 16.48 2.05 9.60
N ASP A 149 17.40 3.01 9.73
CA ASP A 149 17.46 3.91 10.89
C ASP A 149 16.26 4.85 10.95
N TYR A 150 15.82 5.32 9.79
CA TYR A 150 14.68 6.22 9.64
C TYR A 150 13.71 5.70 8.57
N ALA A 151 12.42 5.95 8.76
CA ALA A 151 11.39 5.65 7.77
C ALA A 151 10.38 6.78 7.66
N VAL A 152 10.05 7.15 6.42
CA VAL A 152 8.90 7.98 6.07
C VAL A 152 7.87 7.07 5.42
N VAL A 153 6.78 6.80 6.13
CA VAL A 153 5.66 6.02 5.59
C VAL A 153 4.69 6.98 4.92
N GLY A 154 4.43 6.78 3.63
CA GLY A 154 3.63 7.69 2.80
C GLY A 154 2.11 7.60 2.99
N GLU A 155 1.65 6.99 4.08
CA GLU A 155 0.24 6.83 4.40
C GLU A 155 -0.52 8.17 4.45
N GLY A 156 -1.80 8.13 4.07
CA GLY A 156 -2.66 9.31 4.11
C GLY A 156 -2.87 9.82 5.53
N SER A 157 -2.35 11.03 5.82
CA SER A 157 -2.44 11.66 7.14
C SER A 157 -3.21 12.99 7.15
N THR A 158 -3.83 13.36 6.02
CA THR A 158 -4.52 14.64 5.91
C THR A 158 -5.84 14.63 6.69
N ASN A 159 -6.10 15.72 7.40
CA ASN A 159 -7.29 15.98 8.21
C ASN A 159 -7.30 15.39 9.64
N TYR A 160 -6.17 15.00 10.21
CA TYR A 160 -6.14 14.50 11.59
C TYR A 160 -6.22 15.64 12.62
N SER A 161 -5.50 16.74 12.42
CA SER A 161 -5.53 17.89 13.32
C SER A 161 -6.49 19.01 12.90
N GLY A 162 -6.86 19.07 11.62
CA GLY A 162 -7.79 20.07 11.09
C GLY A 162 -8.03 19.93 9.58
N PRO A 163 -9.05 20.60 9.03
CA PRO A 163 -9.40 20.50 7.61
C PRO A 163 -8.24 20.96 6.72
N ASP A 164 -7.92 20.17 5.70
CA ASP A 164 -6.87 20.39 4.70
C ASP A 164 -5.44 20.48 5.28
N VAL A 165 -5.22 19.95 6.50
CA VAL A 165 -3.89 19.85 7.12
C VAL A 165 -3.30 18.48 6.83
N THR A 166 -2.11 18.42 6.23
CA THR A 166 -1.31 17.19 6.15
C THR A 166 -0.51 17.03 7.44
N ASP A 167 -0.90 16.06 8.25
CA ASP A 167 -0.27 15.81 9.55
C ASP A 167 0.94 14.88 9.43
N VAL A 168 1.86 14.95 10.39
CA VAL A 168 2.95 13.97 10.52
C VAL A 168 2.65 13.07 11.71
N ALA A 169 2.28 11.83 11.43
CA ALA A 169 2.08 10.81 12.46
C ALA A 169 3.44 10.19 12.84
N VAL A 170 3.81 10.29 14.11
CA VAL A 170 5.06 9.71 14.64
C VAL A 170 4.87 8.35 15.32
N ALA A 171 3.63 7.95 15.57
CA ALA A 171 3.28 6.67 16.20
C ALA A 171 1.80 6.32 16.00
N HIS A 172 1.50 5.03 16.04
CA HIS A 172 0.13 4.48 16.00
C HIS A 172 -0.15 3.69 17.28
N LYS A 173 -1.44 3.59 17.67
CA LYS A 173 -1.85 2.74 18.79
C LYS A 173 -1.73 1.27 18.40
N GLY A 174 -1.29 0.43 19.33
CA GLY A 174 -1.36 -1.02 19.16
C GLY A 174 -2.82 -1.51 19.12
N ARG A 175 -3.06 -2.60 18.40
CA ARG A 175 -4.37 -3.28 18.34
C ARG A 175 -4.28 -4.65 19.03
N ARG A 176 -5.23 -4.95 19.90
CA ARG A 176 -5.44 -6.29 20.47
C ARG A 176 -6.89 -6.73 20.24
N GLY A 177 -7.07 -7.73 19.39
CA GLY A 177 -8.35 -8.45 19.27
C GLY A 177 -8.41 -9.63 20.23
N SER A 178 -9.60 -9.96 20.73
CA SER A 178 -9.82 -11.19 21.53
C SER A 178 -11.19 -11.74 21.21
N THR A 179 -11.25 -13.04 20.94
CA THR A 179 -12.50 -13.76 20.69
C THR A 179 -12.89 -14.52 21.95
N ILE A 180 -14.08 -14.27 22.49
CA ILE A 180 -14.62 -14.96 23.65
C ILE A 180 -15.72 -15.90 23.16
N THR A 181 -15.53 -17.20 23.37
CA THR A 181 -16.55 -18.21 23.09
C THR A 181 -17.15 -18.67 24.41
N ALA A 182 -18.40 -18.28 24.66
CA ALA A 182 -19.19 -18.87 25.74
C ALA A 182 -19.78 -20.20 25.26
N ARG A 183 -19.77 -21.21 26.13
CA ARG A 183 -20.37 -22.52 25.89
C ARG A 183 -21.32 -22.80 27.03
N GLY A 184 -22.43 -23.43 26.69
CA GLY A 184 -23.46 -23.79 27.62
C GLY A 184 -24.33 -24.89 27.02
N THR A 185 -25.38 -25.26 27.74
CA THR A 185 -26.31 -26.30 27.32
C THR A 185 -27.60 -25.65 26.86
N ALA A 186 -28.03 -25.95 25.63
CA ALA A 186 -29.29 -25.42 25.09
C ALA A 186 -30.48 -26.07 25.82
N ALA A 187 -31.43 -25.25 26.26
CA ALA A 187 -32.67 -25.69 26.90
C ALA A 187 -33.88 -24.97 26.32
N HIS A 188 -35.08 -25.50 26.60
CA HIS A 188 -36.31 -24.81 26.26
C HIS A 188 -36.40 -23.50 27.05
N ALA A 189 -36.87 -22.41 26.41
CA ALA A 189 -36.88 -21.09 27.04
C ALA A 189 -37.70 -20.99 28.34
N SER A 190 -38.61 -21.95 28.58
CA SER A 190 -39.40 -22.06 29.81
C SER A 190 -38.75 -22.90 30.92
N GLU A 191 -37.63 -23.58 30.64
CA GLU A 191 -36.93 -24.47 31.57
C GLU A 191 -35.51 -23.95 31.81
N VAL A 192 -35.41 -22.74 32.38
CA VAL A 192 -34.15 -22.00 32.53
C VAL A 192 -33.09 -22.79 33.31
N ASP A 193 -33.50 -23.57 34.31
CA ASP A 193 -32.59 -24.38 35.13
C ASP A 193 -31.99 -25.60 34.38
N ALA A 194 -32.46 -25.92 33.18
CA ALA A 194 -31.99 -27.04 32.37
C ALA A 194 -30.88 -26.66 31.38
N GLY A 195 -30.55 -25.37 31.25
CA GLY A 195 -29.46 -24.86 30.42
C GLY A 195 -28.25 -24.42 31.24
N GLU A 196 -27.16 -24.08 30.54
CA GLU A 196 -25.95 -23.44 31.11
C GLU A 196 -25.58 -22.19 30.32
#